data_AF-A0A291T8B1-F1
#
_entry.id   AF-A0A291T8B1-F1
#
_cell.length_a   1.000
_cell.length_b   1.000
_cell.length_c   1.000
_cell.angle_alpha   90.00
_cell.angle_beta   90.00
_cell.angle_gamma   90.00
#
_symmetry.space_group_name_H-M   'P 1'
#
loop_
_entity.id
_entity.type
_entity.pdbx_description
1 polymer ?
#
loop_
_entity_poly.entity_id
_entity_poly.type
_entity_poly.pdbx_seq_one_letter_code
_entity_poly.pdbx_strand_id
1 'polypeptide(L)'
;MGFFSWLKKATKVAEKIPVEVAESKIEPSSFLTDKDFQMIDSLGPYSDIIKNGKAMETIKIAAPKVDFKTKYVLSNLRAYKLGNQKGFLLDGQNRGIAQEDLMSLNPLLAQGNSEDSSIPLFQIDRVGICFQTERPWEGSYSTLAIAPPTPTGKQPKYPLLLHFYLQDQMEHWRIMEHGGKEIFGHVSYLKDGTIGKADVVCWNFKNRHGDCYYFHIRKKENELYLSKVEKTTE
;
A
#
# COMPACT_ATOMS: atom_id res chain seq x y z
N MET A 1 35.58 -64.12 -15.48
CA MET A 1 36.17 -63.03 -14.67
C MET A 1 35.05 -62.27 -13.97
N GLY A 2 35.23 -61.92 -12.69
CA GLY A 2 34.37 -61.01 -11.90
C GLY A 2 33.25 -61.71 -11.14
N PHE A 3 33.42 -62.23 -9.90
CA PHE A 3 33.65 -61.61 -8.57
C PHE A 3 32.45 -60.88 -7.93
N PHE A 4 31.83 -61.60 -6.97
CA PHE A 4 31.48 -61.24 -5.58
C PHE A 4 30.71 -59.95 -5.20
N SER A 5 29.67 -60.21 -4.40
CA SER A 5 29.06 -59.47 -3.28
C SER A 5 29.60 -58.07 -2.90
N TRP A 6 28.70 -57.17 -2.48
CA TRP A 6 28.38 -56.94 -1.06
C TRP A 6 27.59 -55.63 -0.85
N LEU A 7 26.53 -55.70 -0.03
CA LEU A 7 25.86 -54.55 0.58
C LEU A 7 26.87 -53.75 1.43
N LYS A 8 26.92 -52.43 1.22
CA LYS A 8 27.43 -51.50 2.24
C LYS A 8 26.36 -50.47 2.60
N LYS A 9 25.90 -50.56 3.86
CA LYS A 9 25.29 -49.45 4.60
C LYS A 9 26.26 -48.26 4.61
N ALA A 10 25.76 -47.08 4.28
CA ALA A 10 26.37 -45.82 4.66
C ALA A 10 25.28 -44.89 5.19
N THR A 11 25.18 -44.86 6.52
CA THR A 11 24.50 -43.81 7.28
C THR A 11 25.22 -42.49 7.00
N LYS A 12 24.54 -41.46 6.52
CA LYS A 12 25.11 -40.11 6.43
C LYS A 12 24.15 -39.09 7.04
N VAL A 13 24.45 -38.78 8.30
CA VAL A 13 24.47 -37.48 8.97
C VAL A 13 23.45 -36.45 8.48
N ALA A 14 22.50 -36.12 9.37
CA ALA A 14 21.69 -34.91 9.30
C ALA A 14 22.59 -33.69 9.52
N GLU A 15 22.95 -33.00 8.43
CA GLU A 15 23.53 -31.67 8.50
C GLU A 15 22.42 -30.63 8.69
N LYS A 16 22.50 -29.91 9.82
CA LYS A 16 21.73 -28.70 10.07
C LYS A 16 22.17 -27.65 9.05
N ILE A 17 21.30 -27.31 8.11
CA ILE A 17 21.46 -26.14 7.25
C ILE A 17 21.23 -24.90 8.14
N PRO A 18 22.19 -23.96 8.24
CA PRO A 18 21.94 -22.69 8.89
C PRO A 18 20.97 -21.89 8.00
N VAL A 19 19.84 -21.46 8.58
CA VAL A 19 18.92 -20.51 7.94
C VAL A 19 19.61 -19.16 7.98
N GLU A 20 20.46 -18.91 6.99
CA GLU A 20 20.93 -17.57 6.66
C GLU A 20 19.73 -16.86 6.03
N VAL A 21 19.25 -15.82 6.72
CA VAL A 21 18.19 -14.95 6.24
C VAL A 21 18.72 -14.26 4.98
N ALA A 22 18.39 -14.82 3.82
CA ALA A 22 18.63 -14.20 2.54
C ALA A 22 17.78 -12.93 2.49
N GLU A 23 18.39 -11.79 2.81
CA GLU A 23 17.90 -10.49 2.38
C GLU A 23 17.80 -10.56 0.84
N SER A 24 16.58 -10.66 0.33
CA SER A 24 16.32 -10.58 -1.09
C SER A 24 16.72 -9.18 -1.55
N LYS A 25 17.92 -9.04 -2.11
CA LYS A 25 18.27 -7.90 -2.94
C LYS A 25 17.31 -7.93 -4.12
N ILE A 26 16.34 -7.04 -4.10
CA ILE A 26 15.51 -6.73 -5.27
C ILE A 26 16.48 -6.10 -6.26
N GLU A 27 16.79 -6.81 -7.35
CA GLU A 27 17.49 -6.20 -8.47
C GLU A 27 16.59 -5.10 -9.04
N PRO A 28 17.07 -3.85 -9.18
CA PRO A 28 16.28 -2.80 -9.80
C PRO A 28 16.00 -3.22 -11.25
N SER A 29 14.71 -3.33 -11.59
CA SER A 29 14.28 -3.68 -12.95
C SER A 29 14.94 -2.74 -13.95
N SER A 30 15.72 -3.30 -14.87
CA SER A 30 16.61 -2.63 -15.82
C SER A 30 15.90 -1.89 -16.96
N PHE A 31 14.77 -1.24 -16.69
CA PHE A 31 13.91 -0.62 -17.71
C PHE A 31 14.04 0.91 -17.81
N LEU A 32 14.47 1.57 -16.73
CA LEU A 32 14.57 3.04 -16.70
C LEU A 32 16.03 3.48 -16.70
N THR A 33 16.32 4.48 -17.51
CA THR A 33 17.63 5.14 -17.59
C THR A 33 17.72 6.27 -16.58
N ASP A 34 18.94 6.73 -16.28
CA ASP A 34 19.16 7.92 -15.44
C ASP A 34 18.41 9.17 -15.96
N LYS A 35 18.14 9.23 -17.28
CA LYS A 35 17.35 10.31 -17.88
C LYS A 35 15.86 10.22 -17.54
N ASP A 36 15.33 9.00 -17.42
CA ASP A 36 13.93 8.80 -17.04
C ASP A 36 13.73 9.22 -15.59
N PHE A 37 14.68 8.88 -14.70
CA PHE A 37 14.70 9.39 -13.34
C PHE A 37 14.81 10.92 -13.27
N GLN A 38 15.66 11.55 -14.10
CA GLN A 38 15.74 13.02 -14.18
C GLN A 38 14.45 13.66 -14.70
N MET A 39 13.72 13.01 -15.62
CA MET A 39 12.40 13.48 -16.05
C MET A 39 11.35 13.37 -14.95
N ILE A 40 11.33 12.26 -14.22
CA ILE A 40 10.44 12.06 -13.06
C ILE A 40 10.67 13.18 -12.03
N ASP A 41 11.94 13.47 -11.75
CA ASP A 41 12.33 14.49 -10.77
C ASP A 41 12.02 15.92 -11.24
N SER A 42 11.91 16.17 -12.55
CA SER A 42 11.76 17.51 -13.13
C SER A 42 10.36 17.87 -13.60
N LEU A 43 9.54 16.88 -14.00
CA LEU A 43 8.22 17.05 -14.62
C LEU A 43 7.09 16.31 -13.89
N GLY A 44 7.42 15.46 -12.91
CA GLY A 44 6.41 14.82 -12.09
C GLY A 44 5.63 15.82 -11.20
N PRO A 45 4.48 15.42 -10.65
CA PRO A 45 3.62 16.25 -9.78
C PRO A 45 4.33 16.75 -8.50
N TYR A 46 5.57 16.33 -8.25
CA TYR A 46 6.37 16.66 -7.08
C TYR A 46 7.72 17.30 -7.41
N SER A 47 7.95 17.70 -8.68
CA SER A 47 9.22 18.31 -9.11
C SER A 47 9.59 19.55 -8.28
N ASP A 48 8.60 20.27 -7.77
CA ASP A 48 8.81 21.45 -6.92
C ASP A 48 9.32 21.11 -5.51
N ILE A 49 8.98 19.94 -4.96
CA ILE A 49 9.48 19.48 -3.65
C ILE A 49 10.94 19.01 -3.80
N ILE A 50 11.26 18.34 -4.90
CA ILE A 50 12.59 17.84 -5.25
C ILE A 50 13.55 19.01 -5.50
N LYS A 51 13.12 19.99 -6.29
CA LYS A 51 13.86 21.24 -6.54
C LYS A 51 14.17 22.02 -5.26
N ASN A 52 13.36 21.84 -4.20
CA ASN A 52 13.53 22.50 -2.91
C ASN A 52 14.42 21.75 -1.91
N GLY A 53 15.03 20.61 -2.29
CA GLY A 53 16.10 19.95 -1.51
C GLY A 53 15.70 19.39 -0.14
N LYS A 54 14.41 19.15 0.12
CA LYS A 54 13.94 18.56 1.38
C LYS A 54 14.03 17.04 1.34
N ALA A 55 14.98 16.46 2.08
CA ALA A 55 15.08 15.02 2.26
C ALA A 55 13.99 14.50 3.22
N MET A 56 13.46 13.31 2.95
CA MET A 56 12.57 12.63 3.89
C MET A 56 13.37 12.12 5.08
N GLU A 57 12.94 12.49 6.27
CA GLU A 57 13.50 11.95 7.51
C GLU A 57 12.53 10.95 8.13
N THR A 58 13.02 9.73 8.40
CA THR A 58 12.30 8.80 9.25
C THR A 58 12.63 9.08 10.71
N ILE A 59 11.62 9.46 11.47
CA ILE A 59 11.76 9.78 12.90
C ILE A 59 11.01 8.77 13.75
N LYS A 60 11.58 8.40 14.90
CA LYS A 60 10.86 7.67 15.93
C LYS A 60 9.87 8.62 16.61
N ILE A 61 8.63 8.17 16.74
CA ILE A 61 7.56 8.95 17.36
C ILE A 61 7.19 8.33 18.70
N ALA A 62 7.10 9.19 19.72
CA ALA A 62 6.49 8.80 20.99
C ALA A 62 5.04 8.36 20.75
N ALA A 63 4.59 7.33 21.47
CA ALA A 63 3.25 6.79 21.30
C ALA A 63 2.21 7.93 21.42
N PRO A 64 1.38 8.16 20.39
CA PRO A 64 0.38 9.20 20.43
C PRO A 64 -0.67 8.86 21.49
N LYS A 65 -1.08 9.85 22.28
CA LYS A 65 -2.24 9.71 23.16
C LYS A 65 -3.50 9.79 22.30
N VAL A 66 -4.25 8.70 22.25
CA VAL A 66 -5.48 8.57 21.45
C VAL A 66 -6.65 8.24 22.36
N ASP A 67 -7.85 8.67 21.98
CA ASP A 67 -9.11 8.43 22.69
C ASP A 67 -10.08 7.53 21.88
N PHE A 68 -9.53 6.75 20.96
CA PHE A 68 -10.24 5.79 20.14
C PHE A 68 -9.57 4.41 20.21
N LYS A 69 -10.34 3.37 19.89
CA LYS A 69 -9.84 1.99 19.77
C LYS A 69 -9.24 1.79 18.38
N THR A 70 -8.18 1.00 18.30
CA THR A 70 -7.59 0.59 17.03
C THR A 70 -6.90 -0.75 17.19
N LYS A 71 -6.89 -1.55 16.11
CA LYS A 71 -6.08 -2.77 16.03
C LYS A 71 -4.59 -2.43 15.84
N TYR A 72 -4.30 -1.28 15.23
CA TYR A 72 -2.94 -0.84 14.95
C TYR A 72 -2.16 -0.55 16.22
N VAL A 73 -0.92 -1.00 16.24
CA VAL A 73 -0.01 -0.76 17.36
C VAL A 73 0.65 0.60 17.17
N LEU A 74 0.30 1.52 18.07
CA LEU A 74 0.77 2.91 18.04
C LEU A 74 2.03 3.16 18.86
N SER A 75 2.58 2.13 19.53
CA SER A 75 3.86 2.22 20.23
C SER A 75 5.03 2.05 19.25
N ASN A 76 6.12 2.79 19.50
CA ASN A 76 7.35 2.72 18.71
C ASN A 76 7.16 2.96 17.20
N LEU A 77 6.15 3.77 16.84
CA LEU A 77 5.91 4.12 15.44
C LEU A 77 7.10 4.88 14.86
N ARG A 78 7.43 4.55 13.62
CA ARG A 78 8.20 5.43 12.75
C ARG A 78 7.22 6.31 12.00
N ALA A 79 7.56 7.58 11.82
CA ALA A 79 6.85 8.45 10.92
C ALA A 79 7.83 9.06 9.95
N TYR A 80 7.33 9.39 8.78
CA TYR A 80 8.01 10.31 7.91
C TYR A 80 7.58 11.74 8.19
N LYS A 81 8.47 12.66 7.84
CA LYS A 81 8.15 14.08 7.81
C LYS A 81 8.54 14.63 6.44
N LEU A 82 7.56 15.19 5.73
CA LEU A 82 7.76 15.94 4.49
C LEU A 82 7.10 17.32 4.65
N GLY A 83 7.90 18.32 4.99
CA GLY A 83 7.36 19.64 5.37
C GLY A 83 6.40 19.54 6.57
N ASN A 84 5.12 19.89 6.35
CA ASN A 84 4.05 19.82 7.36
C ASN A 84 3.31 18.48 7.35
N GLN A 85 3.53 17.63 6.36
CA GLN A 85 2.89 16.33 6.25
C GLN A 85 3.63 15.31 7.09
N LYS A 86 2.86 14.46 7.76
CA LYS A 86 3.34 13.38 8.60
C LYS A 86 2.39 12.21 8.44
N GLY A 87 2.94 11.05 8.09
CA GLY A 87 2.25 9.78 8.18
C GLY A 87 3.10 8.76 8.93
N PHE A 88 2.41 7.89 9.66
CA PHE A 88 3.04 6.79 10.39
C PHE A 88 3.27 5.64 9.42
N LEU A 89 4.49 5.12 9.43
CA LEU A 89 4.88 3.98 8.62
C LEU A 89 4.23 2.71 9.17
N LEU A 90 3.81 1.84 8.25
CA LEU A 90 3.24 0.54 8.55
C LEU A 90 4.36 -0.49 8.60
N ASP A 91 4.87 -0.74 9.81
CA ASP A 91 5.94 -1.71 10.06
C ASP A 91 5.45 -2.90 10.88
N GLY A 92 6.14 -4.04 10.73
CA GLY A 92 5.86 -5.26 11.50
C GLY A 92 4.39 -5.67 11.42
N GLN A 93 3.77 -5.88 12.58
CA GLN A 93 2.36 -6.30 12.69
C GLN A 93 1.37 -5.32 12.04
N ASN A 94 1.69 -4.02 11.95
CA ASN A 94 0.81 -3.05 11.32
C ASN A 94 0.63 -3.29 9.82
N ARG A 95 1.61 -3.94 9.15
CA ARG A 95 1.45 -4.41 7.76
C ARG A 95 0.36 -5.47 7.66
N GLY A 96 0.40 -6.46 8.56
CA GLY A 96 -0.58 -7.54 8.60
C GLY A 96 -2.00 -7.01 8.81
N ILE A 97 -2.18 -6.07 9.75
CA ILE A 97 -3.48 -5.45 10.01
C ILE A 97 -3.98 -4.68 8.78
N ALA A 98 -3.12 -3.86 8.15
CA ALA A 98 -3.50 -3.13 6.94
C ALA A 98 -3.85 -4.08 5.78
N GLN A 99 -3.09 -5.16 5.60
CA GLN A 99 -3.39 -6.17 4.59
C GLN A 99 -4.76 -6.80 4.77
N GLU A 100 -5.10 -7.22 5.99
CA GLU A 100 -6.41 -7.83 6.29
C GLU A 100 -7.56 -6.85 6.02
N ASP A 101 -7.44 -5.62 6.53
CA ASP A 101 -8.47 -4.61 6.35
C ASP A 101 -8.63 -4.23 4.86
N LEU A 102 -7.55 -4.14 4.08
CA LEU A 102 -7.60 -3.85 2.64
C LEU A 102 -8.15 -5.02 1.82
N MET A 103 -7.73 -6.26 2.11
CA MET A 103 -8.25 -7.45 1.42
C MET A 103 -9.75 -7.63 1.66
N SER A 104 -10.27 -7.19 2.81
CA SER A 104 -11.70 -7.24 3.11
C SER A 104 -12.57 -6.40 2.16
N LEU A 105 -11.95 -5.49 1.39
CA LEU A 105 -12.65 -4.65 0.40
C LEU A 105 -12.85 -5.38 -0.95
N ASN A 106 -12.12 -6.45 -1.23
CA ASN A 106 -12.17 -7.16 -2.51
C ASN A 106 -13.58 -7.62 -2.93
N PRO A 107 -14.43 -8.17 -2.04
CA PRO A 107 -15.81 -8.51 -2.41
C PRO A 107 -16.61 -7.32 -2.94
N LEU A 108 -16.36 -6.11 -2.40
CA LEU A 108 -17.04 -4.88 -2.81
C LEU A 108 -16.47 -4.33 -4.13
N LEU A 109 -15.18 -4.55 -4.41
CA LEU A 109 -14.61 -4.25 -5.72
C LEU A 109 -15.15 -5.19 -6.80
N ALA A 110 -15.26 -6.49 -6.49
CA ALA A 110 -15.85 -7.49 -7.37
C ALA A 110 -17.35 -7.23 -7.60
N GLN A 111 -18.07 -6.74 -6.58
CA GLN A 111 -19.47 -6.34 -6.70
C GLN A 111 -19.66 -5.29 -7.80
N GLY A 112 -18.80 -4.26 -7.88
CA GLY A 112 -18.91 -3.24 -8.93
C GLY A 112 -18.79 -3.80 -10.35
N ASN A 113 -17.87 -4.75 -10.59
CA ASN A 113 -17.77 -5.44 -11.87
C ASN A 113 -18.99 -6.35 -12.15
N SER A 114 -19.54 -6.99 -11.12
CA SER A 114 -20.70 -7.87 -11.26
C SER A 114 -22.00 -7.11 -11.56
N GLU A 115 -22.16 -5.90 -11.01
CA GLU A 115 -23.32 -5.03 -11.22
C GLU A 115 -23.22 -4.24 -12.54
N ASP A 116 -22.01 -3.88 -12.96
CA ASP A 116 -21.74 -3.24 -14.24
C ASP A 116 -20.48 -3.83 -14.90
N SER A 117 -20.71 -4.67 -15.92
CA SER A 117 -19.66 -5.35 -16.68
C SER A 117 -18.69 -4.42 -17.42
N SER A 118 -19.01 -3.12 -17.57
CA SER A 118 -18.10 -2.14 -18.15
C SER A 118 -16.97 -1.75 -17.19
N ILE A 119 -17.16 -1.96 -15.88
CA ILE A 119 -16.15 -1.74 -14.85
C ILE A 119 -15.21 -2.95 -14.82
N PRO A 120 -13.89 -2.80 -15.02
CA PRO A 120 -12.96 -3.92 -14.95
C PRO A 120 -12.94 -4.57 -13.57
N LEU A 121 -12.65 -5.88 -13.52
CA LEU A 121 -12.41 -6.56 -12.24
C LEU A 121 -11.13 -6.03 -11.58
N PHE A 122 -11.25 -5.36 -10.45
CA PHE A 122 -10.12 -4.91 -9.63
C PHE A 122 -9.94 -5.82 -8.42
N GLN A 123 -8.69 -6.05 -8.04
CA GLN A 123 -8.34 -6.89 -6.91
C GLN A 123 -7.13 -6.32 -6.18
N ILE A 124 -7.27 -6.15 -4.88
CA ILE A 124 -6.18 -5.84 -3.97
C ILE A 124 -5.48 -7.16 -3.60
N ASP A 125 -4.22 -7.28 -4.03
CA ASP A 125 -3.35 -8.38 -3.61
C ASP A 125 -2.60 -8.01 -2.34
N ARG A 126 -2.50 -8.98 -1.42
CA ARG A 126 -1.80 -8.86 -0.14
C ARG A 126 -0.35 -8.43 -0.31
N VAL A 127 0.32 -9.01 -1.30
CA VAL A 127 1.75 -8.75 -1.56
C VAL A 127 1.98 -7.49 -2.37
N GLY A 128 0.95 -6.99 -3.05
CA GLY A 128 1.01 -5.76 -3.83
C GLY A 128 0.96 -4.48 -3.00
N ILE A 129 0.55 -4.53 -1.73
CA ILE A 129 0.45 -3.31 -0.91
C ILE A 129 1.85 -2.75 -0.64
N CYS A 130 2.08 -1.53 -1.12
CA CYS A 130 3.35 -0.85 -0.96
C CYS A 130 3.48 -0.34 0.48
N PHE A 131 4.42 -0.89 1.25
CA PHE A 131 4.73 -0.46 2.63
C PHE A 131 6.08 0.24 2.76
N GLN A 132 6.88 0.24 1.69
CA GLN A 132 8.21 0.81 1.66
C GLN A 132 8.47 1.38 0.27
N THR A 133 9.16 2.51 0.21
CA THR A 133 9.72 3.03 -1.03
C THR A 133 11.13 3.52 -0.75
N GLU A 134 12.04 3.26 -1.68
CA GLU A 134 13.39 3.83 -1.66
C GLU A 134 13.36 5.33 -1.99
N ARG A 135 12.27 5.80 -2.60
CA ARG A 135 12.04 7.20 -2.96
C ARG A 135 10.71 7.69 -2.36
N PRO A 136 10.77 8.29 -1.17
CA PRO A 136 9.59 8.64 -0.39
C PRO A 136 8.88 9.91 -0.85
N TRP A 137 8.13 9.80 -1.92
CA TRP A 137 7.20 10.83 -2.37
C TRP A 137 5.82 10.62 -1.76
N GLU A 138 5.02 11.67 -1.65
CA GLU A 138 3.58 11.46 -1.45
C GLU A 138 3.04 10.61 -2.60
N GLY A 139 2.28 9.57 -2.29
CA GLY A 139 1.70 8.71 -3.32
C GLY A 139 2.44 7.40 -3.60
N SER A 140 3.55 7.11 -2.92
CA SER A 140 4.39 5.93 -3.26
C SER A 140 4.43 4.84 -2.19
N TYR A 141 3.67 4.97 -1.10
CA TYR A 141 3.64 3.99 -0.01
C TYR A 141 2.46 4.22 0.94
N SER A 142 2.04 3.15 1.59
CA SER A 142 0.89 3.11 2.49
C SER A 142 1.25 3.60 3.89
N THR A 143 0.40 4.43 4.47
CA THR A 143 0.66 5.12 5.74
C THR A 143 -0.60 5.27 6.59
N LEU A 144 -0.41 5.41 7.90
CA LEU A 144 -1.48 5.82 8.79
C LEU A 144 -1.40 7.31 9.09
N ALA A 145 -2.56 7.94 9.19
CA ALA A 145 -2.70 9.31 9.67
C ALA A 145 -3.71 9.35 10.81
N ILE A 146 -3.39 10.10 11.86
CA ILE A 146 -4.35 10.43 12.92
C ILE A 146 -4.94 11.78 12.56
N ALA A 147 -6.26 11.82 12.40
CA ALA A 147 -6.94 13.06 12.05
C ALA A 147 -6.84 14.06 13.22
N PRO A 148 -6.52 15.34 12.93
CA PRO A 148 -6.56 16.36 13.97
C PRO A 148 -8.00 16.58 14.46
N PRO A 149 -8.17 17.18 15.66
CA PRO A 149 -9.46 17.69 16.09
C PRO A 149 -10.06 18.63 15.04
N THR A 150 -11.39 18.69 14.97
CA THR A 150 -12.10 19.65 14.11
C THR A 150 -11.76 21.09 14.52
N PRO A 151 -12.02 22.11 13.68
CA PRO A 151 -11.81 23.52 14.06
C PRO A 151 -12.53 23.93 15.37
N THR A 152 -13.60 23.22 15.72
CA THR A 152 -14.36 23.37 16.97
C THR A 152 -13.80 22.58 18.16
N GLY A 153 -12.64 21.94 18.01
CA GLY A 153 -11.98 21.12 19.03
C GLY A 153 -12.63 19.75 19.27
N LYS A 154 -13.67 19.39 18.51
CA LYS A 154 -14.32 18.08 18.64
C LYS A 154 -13.47 17.01 17.97
N GLN A 155 -13.53 15.80 18.52
CA GLN A 155 -12.90 14.66 17.87
C GLN A 155 -13.57 14.36 16.53
N PRO A 156 -12.79 14.09 15.47
CA PRO A 156 -13.32 13.72 14.18
C PRO A 156 -14.13 12.43 14.27
N LYS A 157 -15.13 12.29 13.38
CA LYS A 157 -15.91 11.06 13.23
C LYS A 157 -15.00 9.87 12.89
N TYR A 158 -13.99 10.13 12.07
CA TYR A 158 -12.97 9.16 11.67
C TYR A 158 -11.60 9.60 12.20
N PRO A 159 -11.18 9.14 13.40
CA PRO A 159 -9.95 9.61 14.02
C PRO A 159 -8.67 8.98 13.45
N LEU A 160 -8.79 7.89 12.70
CA LEU A 160 -7.67 7.22 12.07
C LEU A 160 -7.97 7.00 10.59
N LEU A 161 -6.96 7.21 9.75
CA LEU A 161 -6.99 6.96 8.31
C LEU A 161 -5.82 6.06 7.93
N LEU A 162 -6.09 5.11 7.04
CA LEU A 162 -5.07 4.39 6.28
C LEU A 162 -5.10 4.92 4.87
N HIS A 163 -4.01 5.52 4.41
CA HIS A 163 -3.76 5.80 3.00
C HIS A 163 -3.01 4.60 2.43
N PHE A 164 -3.45 4.08 1.30
CA PHE A 164 -2.82 2.90 0.70
C PHE A 164 -2.57 3.07 -0.79
N TYR A 165 -1.51 2.41 -1.24
CA TYR A 165 -1.06 2.36 -2.63
C TYR A 165 -0.60 0.94 -2.91
N LEU A 166 -1.04 0.35 -4.03
CA LEU A 166 -0.55 -0.96 -4.47
C LEU A 166 0.64 -0.86 -5.43
N GLN A 167 0.92 0.35 -5.93
CA GLN A 167 2.01 0.62 -6.83
C GLN A 167 2.90 1.68 -6.20
N ASP A 168 4.21 1.49 -6.32
CA ASP A 168 5.13 2.59 -6.14
C ASP A 168 5.15 3.47 -7.41
N GLN A 169 5.94 4.54 -7.38
CA GLN A 169 5.99 5.46 -8.51
C GLN A 169 6.58 4.83 -9.77
N MET A 170 7.55 3.91 -9.64
CA MET A 170 8.16 3.26 -10.80
C MET A 170 7.14 2.38 -11.50
N GLU A 171 6.35 1.64 -10.72
CA GLU A 171 5.28 0.80 -11.23
C GLU A 171 4.15 1.64 -11.85
N HIS A 172 3.82 2.80 -11.27
CA HIS A 172 2.89 3.76 -11.87
C HIS A 172 3.35 4.18 -13.28
N TRP A 173 4.61 4.60 -13.44
CA TRP A 173 5.15 4.98 -14.75
C TRP A 173 5.11 3.83 -15.75
N ARG A 174 5.48 2.62 -15.31
CA ARG A 174 5.42 1.42 -16.13
C ARG A 174 4.00 1.15 -16.64
N ILE A 175 3.00 1.29 -15.76
CA ILE A 175 1.58 1.13 -16.10
C ILE A 175 1.11 2.22 -17.06
N MET A 176 1.52 3.47 -16.86
CA MET A 176 1.17 4.58 -17.75
C MET A 176 1.72 4.39 -19.18
N GLU A 177 2.90 3.79 -19.33
CA GLU A 177 3.52 3.59 -20.64
C GLU A 177 3.02 2.32 -21.35
N HIS A 178 2.78 1.25 -20.60
CA HIS A 178 2.49 -0.07 -21.15
C HIS A 178 1.07 -0.56 -20.91
N GLY A 179 0.24 0.25 -20.24
CA GLY A 179 -1.08 -0.15 -19.77
C GLY A 179 -1.01 -1.03 -18.51
N GLY A 180 -2.16 -1.17 -17.86
CA GLY A 180 -2.26 -1.92 -16.61
C GLY A 180 -3.34 -1.38 -15.68
N LYS A 181 -3.34 -1.88 -14.45
CA LYS A 181 -4.27 -1.44 -13.41
C LYS A 181 -3.51 -0.85 -12.26
N GLU A 182 -4.02 0.27 -11.77
CA GLU A 182 -3.50 0.93 -10.57
C GLU A 182 -4.62 1.00 -9.53
N ILE A 183 -4.29 0.75 -8.26
CA ILE A 183 -5.24 0.81 -7.17
C ILE A 183 -4.60 1.53 -5.99
N PHE A 184 -5.28 2.56 -5.53
CA PHE A 184 -4.91 3.30 -4.33
C PHE A 184 -6.17 3.84 -3.65
N GLY A 185 -6.01 4.46 -2.48
CA GLY A 185 -7.12 5.12 -1.84
C GLY A 185 -6.92 5.30 -0.35
N HIS A 186 -8.04 5.34 0.37
CA HIS A 186 -7.99 5.46 1.80
C HIS A 186 -9.14 4.72 2.51
N VAL A 187 -8.82 4.23 3.70
CA VAL A 187 -9.77 3.64 4.64
C VAL A 187 -9.89 4.56 5.84
N SER A 188 -11.11 4.89 6.24
CA SER A 188 -11.41 5.72 7.41
C SER A 188 -12.01 4.87 8.51
N TYR A 189 -11.38 4.87 9.68
CA TYR A 189 -11.81 4.06 10.83
C TYR A 189 -12.70 4.87 11.78
N LEU A 190 -13.68 4.22 12.37
CA LEU A 190 -14.52 4.77 13.45
C LEU A 190 -13.78 4.70 14.79
N LYS A 191 -14.35 5.34 15.82
CA LYS A 191 -13.79 5.36 17.19
C LYS A 191 -13.68 3.98 17.85
N ASP A 192 -14.49 3.02 17.40
CA ASP A 192 -14.45 1.64 17.88
C ASP A 192 -13.36 0.80 17.19
N GLY A 193 -12.62 1.38 16.23
CA GLY A 193 -11.56 0.73 15.47
C GLY A 193 -12.05 -0.05 14.25
N THR A 194 -13.35 -0.04 13.95
CA THR A 194 -13.91 -0.66 12.75
C THR A 194 -13.81 0.27 11.54
N ILE A 195 -13.82 -0.29 10.33
CA ILE A 195 -13.87 0.49 9.09
C ILE A 195 -15.23 1.20 9.02
N GLY A 196 -15.23 2.53 8.90
CA GLY A 196 -16.44 3.33 8.73
C GLY A 196 -16.75 3.69 7.28
N LYS A 197 -15.71 3.86 6.47
CA LYS A 197 -15.81 4.01 5.02
C LYS A 197 -14.46 3.70 4.37
N ALA A 198 -14.49 3.37 3.08
CA ALA A 198 -13.32 3.38 2.23
C ALA A 198 -13.66 4.07 0.91
N ASP A 199 -12.70 4.79 0.36
CA ASP A 199 -12.77 5.34 -0.98
C ASP A 199 -11.57 4.77 -1.74
N VAL A 200 -11.85 3.90 -2.71
CA VAL A 200 -10.83 3.18 -3.50
C VAL A 200 -10.86 3.71 -4.92
N VAL A 201 -9.71 4.18 -5.39
CA VAL A 201 -9.50 4.67 -6.75
C VAL A 201 -8.80 3.58 -7.55
N CYS A 202 -9.42 3.22 -8.66
CA CYS A 202 -8.95 2.16 -9.54
C CYS A 202 -8.80 2.73 -10.95
N TRP A 203 -7.59 2.71 -11.49
CA TRP A 203 -7.35 3.05 -12.89
C TRP A 203 -7.19 1.79 -13.72
N ASN A 204 -7.70 1.85 -14.96
CA ASN A 204 -7.45 0.86 -15.98
C ASN A 204 -6.87 1.55 -17.22
N PHE A 205 -5.54 1.55 -17.30
CA PHE A 205 -4.78 2.19 -18.35
C PHE A 205 -4.66 1.31 -19.59
N LYS A 206 -4.80 1.96 -20.74
CA LYS A 206 -4.43 1.47 -22.06
C LYS A 206 -3.42 2.46 -22.63
N ASN A 207 -2.14 2.28 -22.30
CA ASN A 207 -1.09 3.29 -22.46
C ASN A 207 -1.45 4.56 -21.66
N ARG A 208 -1.16 5.75 -22.20
CA ARG A 208 -1.39 7.05 -21.53
C ARG A 208 -2.84 7.49 -21.37
N HIS A 209 -3.80 6.65 -21.76
CA HIS A 209 -5.23 6.90 -21.60
C HIS A 209 -5.82 5.88 -20.64
N GLY A 210 -6.73 6.30 -19.78
CA GLY A 210 -7.25 5.45 -18.73
C GLY A 210 -8.69 5.79 -18.35
N ASP A 211 -9.45 4.73 -18.05
CA ASP A 211 -10.69 4.90 -17.31
C ASP A 211 -10.36 4.89 -15.81
N CYS A 212 -10.86 5.89 -15.08
CA CYS A 212 -10.78 5.98 -13.63
C CYS A 212 -12.10 5.59 -12.98
N TYR A 213 -12.04 4.74 -11.96
CA TYR A 213 -13.20 4.25 -11.22
C TYR A 213 -13.04 4.57 -9.73
N TYR A 214 -14.02 5.25 -9.15
CA TYR A 214 -14.07 5.57 -7.72
C TYR A 214 -15.10 4.69 -7.03
N PHE A 215 -14.64 3.73 -6.23
CA PHE A 215 -15.48 2.88 -5.40
C PHE A 215 -15.71 3.55 -4.05
N HIS A 216 -16.94 3.97 -3.81
CA HIS A 216 -17.37 4.53 -2.54
C HIS A 216 -17.96 3.44 -1.67
N ILE A 217 -17.18 2.98 -0.70
CA ILE A 217 -17.58 1.96 0.28
C ILE A 217 -17.99 2.66 1.57
N ARG A 218 -19.15 2.29 2.11
CA ARG A 218 -19.71 2.91 3.32
C ARG A 218 -20.11 1.83 4.31
N LYS A 219 -20.08 2.18 5.60
CA LYS A 219 -20.64 1.34 6.66
C LYS A 219 -22.09 1.73 6.93
N LYS A 220 -22.97 0.73 6.94
CA LYS A 220 -24.32 0.83 7.49
C LYS A 220 -24.48 -0.27 8.52
N GLU A 221 -24.92 0.11 9.72
CA GLU A 221 -24.96 -0.80 10.87
C GLU A 221 -23.59 -1.45 11.12
N ASN A 222 -23.47 -2.76 10.96
CA ASN A 222 -22.23 -3.51 11.19
C ASN A 222 -21.54 -4.00 9.91
N GLU A 223 -22.07 -3.65 8.74
CA GLU A 223 -21.57 -4.17 7.47
C GLU A 223 -21.10 -3.06 6.54
N LEU A 224 -20.07 -3.36 5.74
CA LEU A 224 -19.64 -2.52 4.64
C LEU A 224 -20.44 -2.88 3.39
N TYR A 225 -20.82 -1.87 2.63
CA TYR A 225 -21.48 -2.04 1.34
C TYR A 225 -20.91 -1.07 0.30
N LEU A 226 -20.99 -1.47 -0.96
CA LEU A 226 -20.67 -0.62 -2.08
C LEU A 226 -21.81 0.40 -2.26
N SER A 227 -21.54 1.67 -1.99
CA SER A 227 -22.54 2.73 -2.07
C SER A 227 -22.70 3.30 -3.47
N LYS A 228 -21.59 3.40 -4.22
CA LYS A 228 -21.55 3.97 -5.57
C LYS A 228 -20.23 3.61 -6.23
N VAL A 229 -20.23 3.42 -7.54
CA VAL A 229 -19.03 3.52 -8.38
C VAL A 229 -19.17 4.72 -9.32
N GLU A 230 -18.18 5.61 -9.34
CA GLU A 230 -18.12 6.71 -10.30
C GLU A 230 -17.09 6.38 -11.38
N LYS A 231 -17.42 6.66 -12.64
CA LYS A 231 -16.49 6.53 -13.77
C LYS A 231 -16.12 7.93 -14.28
N THR A 232 -14.84 8.19 -14.40
CA THR A 232 -14.27 9.37 -15.06
C THR A 232 -13.33 8.90 -16.18
N THR A 233 -13.34 9.58 -17.31
CA THR A 233 -12.51 9.23 -18.48
C THR A 233 -11.48 10.34 -18.69
N GLU A 234 -10.21 9.98 -18.85
CA GLU A 234 -9.12 10.88 -19.27
C GLU A 234 -8.53 10.48 -20.64
#